data_AF-A0A9P7FIV5-F1
#
_entry.id   AF-A0A9P7FIV5-F1
#
_cell.length_a   1.000
_cell.length_b   1.000
_cell.length_c   1.000
_cell.angle_alpha   90.00
_cell.angle_beta   90.00
_cell.angle_gamma   90.00
#
_symmetry.space_group_name_H-M   'P 1'
#
loop_
_entity.id
_entity.type
_entity.pdbx_description
1 polymer ?
#
loop_
_entity_poly.entity_id
_entity_poly.type
_entity_poly.pdbx_seq_one_letter_code
_entity_poly.pdbx_strand_id
1 'polypeptide(L)'
;MLNVAEYFQLSLQLDILTPMLVSIVTLCAESIGFVHSISLRSALASESRLHFNTNLRLLTAARGWRNPNGALLNGISVVLLTASYSLPSLILCVDQQVSYSLDGSIIQESAGVAIAGLPLLILGVALLLQVMIALSAMRAVKILTWSSSPFDLTAALVHHAQLTPIPFRCMRRVSDIDTYEGPAKPAETQPSAWDAHPSIRKVVIFLWVIVTACAGWAALVMYISDRFFSSGNTLTLQTWTFYPNSEDNYITYDLLSGSPGGWILLFVNIAVAQGLLTLGLHCSELIANVIRDERQWRYATRRQGLRVSTNPLVSVFNQPICLILFTVKPFLHWIFALSFDVGRNAINDTLSGFSLSIYAAQIWNLCIALFIFACFFTFIALRRPSGPQPAAYGHLQTLADLVDEWSPVMWWGHKEDGIPYCHAGTSDHPLPDVKMYCVYAGSGTGSLVPLS
;
A
#
# COMPACT_ATOMS: atom_id res chain seq x y z
N MET A 1 12.02 10.19 43.06
CA MET A 1 12.95 10.41 41.93
C MET A 1 13.30 9.05 41.37
N LEU A 2 12.61 8.62 40.32
CA LEU A 2 13.06 7.49 39.52
C LEU A 2 14.46 7.81 38.95
N ASN A 3 15.30 6.78 38.86
CA ASN A 3 16.62 6.93 38.29
C ASN A 3 16.45 7.16 36.78
N VAL A 4 17.02 8.24 36.22
CA VAL A 4 16.90 8.59 34.78
C VAL A 4 17.25 7.40 33.86
N ALA A 5 18.16 6.53 34.33
CA ALA A 5 18.53 5.30 33.65
C ALA A 5 17.38 4.28 33.50
N GLU A 6 16.50 4.14 34.51
CA GLU A 6 15.36 3.22 34.46
C GLU A 6 14.29 3.69 33.48
N TYR A 7 14.00 5.00 33.47
CA TYR A 7 13.07 5.60 32.52
C TYR A 7 13.57 5.47 31.07
N PHE A 8 14.87 5.70 30.85
CA PHE A 8 15.50 5.51 29.54
C PHE A 8 15.42 4.05 29.06
N GLN A 9 15.66 3.09 29.95
CA GLN A 9 15.56 1.67 29.62
C GLN A 9 14.12 1.25 29.29
N LEU A 10 13.13 1.82 29.98
CA LEU A 10 11.70 1.60 29.75
C LEU A 10 11.25 2.13 28.37
N SER A 11 11.66 3.35 28.03
CA SER A 11 11.42 3.96 26.72
C SER A 11 12.02 3.11 25.60
N LEU A 12 13.26 2.66 25.77
CA LEU A 12 13.94 1.84 24.76
C LEU A 12 13.21 0.51 24.50
N GLN A 13 12.62 -0.11 25.52
CA GLN A 13 11.85 -1.34 25.34
C GLN A 13 10.58 -1.10 24.52
N LEU A 14 9.85 -0.01 24.79
CA LEU A 14 8.67 0.40 24.02
C LEU A 14 9.03 0.70 22.56
N ASP A 15 10.14 1.40 22.35
CA ASP A 15 10.65 1.80 21.05
C ASP A 15 11.04 0.60 20.17
N ILE A 16 11.43 -0.54 20.78
CA ILE A 16 11.79 -1.77 20.06
C ILE A 16 10.57 -2.70 19.88
N LEU A 17 9.69 -2.80 20.87
CA LEU A 17 8.56 -3.74 20.83
C LEU A 17 7.45 -3.25 19.89
N THR A 18 7.20 -1.94 19.84
CA THR A 18 6.22 -1.32 18.94
C THR A 18 6.48 -1.64 17.45
N PRO A 19 7.67 -1.39 16.88
CA PRO A 19 7.93 -1.69 15.48
C PRO A 19 7.89 -3.19 15.19
N MET A 20 8.25 -4.05 16.15
CA MET A 20 8.11 -5.51 16.01
C MET A 20 6.64 -5.89 15.84
N LEU A 21 5.76 -5.38 16.71
CA LEU A 21 4.32 -5.66 16.65
C LEU A 21 3.70 -5.13 15.35
N VAL A 22 4.03 -3.89 14.96
CA VAL A 22 3.58 -3.29 13.69
C VAL A 22 4.08 -4.10 12.47
N SER A 23 5.28 -4.65 12.53
CA SER A 23 5.82 -5.51 11.47
C SER A 23 5.07 -6.84 11.36
N ILE A 24 4.73 -7.47 12.49
CA ILE A 24 3.90 -8.68 12.52
C ILE A 24 2.51 -8.38 11.93
N VAL A 25 1.87 -7.29 12.36
CA VAL A 25 0.59 -6.84 11.83
C VAL A 25 0.68 -6.63 10.31
N THR A 26 1.75 -5.99 9.83
CA THR A 26 1.97 -5.79 8.40
C THR A 26 2.08 -7.11 7.66
N LEU A 27 2.89 -8.05 8.14
CA LEU A 27 3.05 -9.37 7.50
C LEU A 27 1.70 -10.10 7.39
N CYS A 28 0.90 -10.09 8.47
CA CYS A 28 -0.43 -10.68 8.47
C CYS A 28 -1.37 -9.97 7.50
N ALA A 29 -1.45 -8.64 7.56
CA ALA A 29 -2.33 -7.84 6.72
C ALA A 29 -1.99 -7.96 5.22
N GLU A 30 -0.70 -8.02 4.87
CA GLU A 30 -0.26 -8.23 3.48
C GLU A 30 -0.59 -9.64 2.99
N SER A 31 -0.41 -10.66 3.84
CA SER A 31 -0.76 -12.05 3.48
C SER A 31 -2.25 -12.21 3.23
N ILE A 32 -3.09 -11.63 4.10
CA ILE A 32 -4.55 -11.63 3.94
C ILE A 32 -4.95 -10.82 2.70
N GLY A 33 -4.35 -9.65 2.54
CA GLY A 33 -4.60 -8.74 1.42
C GLY A 33 -4.21 -9.34 0.07
N PHE A 34 -3.16 -10.17 0.02
CA PHE A 34 -2.76 -10.91 -1.18
C PHE A 34 -3.85 -11.91 -1.61
N VAL A 35 -4.34 -12.72 -0.66
CA VAL A 35 -5.42 -13.68 -0.91
C VAL A 35 -6.69 -12.97 -1.39
N HIS A 36 -7.10 -11.91 -0.68
CA HIS A 36 -8.27 -11.10 -1.03
C HIS A 36 -8.14 -10.44 -2.41
N SER A 37 -6.93 -9.98 -2.76
CA SER A 37 -6.67 -9.38 -4.07
C SER A 37 -6.82 -10.40 -5.21
N ILE A 38 -6.34 -11.63 -5.03
CA ILE A 38 -6.51 -12.71 -6.02
C ILE A 38 -8.00 -13.07 -6.20
N SER A 39 -8.75 -13.20 -5.10
CA SER A 39 -10.18 -13.48 -5.17
C SER A 39 -10.96 -12.36 -5.84
N LEU A 40 -10.67 -11.10 -5.50
CA LEU A 40 -11.32 -9.94 -6.09
C LEU A 40 -11.02 -9.84 -7.59
N ARG A 41 -9.76 -10.07 -7.99
CA ARG A 41 -9.36 -10.08 -9.40
C ARG A 41 -10.11 -11.14 -10.19
N SER A 42 -10.22 -12.34 -9.64
CA SER A 42 -10.98 -13.44 -10.25
C SER A 42 -12.47 -13.11 -10.34
N ALA A 43 -13.02 -12.41 -9.33
CA ALA A 43 -14.41 -11.97 -9.34
C ALA A 43 -14.66 -10.97 -10.48
N LEU A 44 -13.81 -9.95 -10.59
CA LEU A 44 -13.90 -8.94 -11.64
C LEU A 44 -13.71 -9.53 -13.04
N ALA A 45 -12.83 -10.54 -13.18
CA ALA A 45 -12.67 -11.29 -14.42
C ALA A 45 -13.96 -12.00 -14.82
N SER A 46 -14.59 -12.72 -13.89
CA SER A 46 -15.87 -13.40 -14.15
C SER A 46 -17.00 -12.45 -14.52
N GLU A 47 -16.91 -11.18 -14.13
CA GLU A 47 -17.86 -10.12 -14.47
C GLU A 47 -17.50 -9.34 -15.74
N SER A 48 -16.41 -9.68 -16.44
CA SER A 48 -15.86 -8.90 -17.58
C SER A 48 -15.53 -7.43 -17.25
N ARG A 49 -15.27 -7.12 -15.97
CA ARG A 49 -14.97 -5.75 -15.48
C ARG A 49 -13.49 -5.56 -15.15
N LEU A 50 -12.67 -6.59 -15.38
CA LEU A 50 -11.25 -6.55 -15.13
C LEU A 50 -10.50 -5.98 -16.35
N HIS A 51 -10.19 -4.69 -16.31
CA HIS A 51 -9.41 -4.04 -17.38
C HIS A 51 -7.89 -4.10 -17.12
N PHE A 52 -7.49 -3.98 -15.86
CA PHE A 52 -6.09 -4.02 -15.43
C PHE A 52 -5.86 -5.22 -14.52
N ASN A 53 -4.68 -5.84 -14.61
CA ASN A 53 -4.24 -6.89 -13.68
C ASN A 53 -4.26 -6.40 -12.23
N THR A 54 -3.83 -5.16 -12.02
CA THR A 54 -3.78 -4.52 -10.71
C THR A 54 -4.90 -3.49 -10.57
N ASN A 55 -5.74 -3.64 -9.53
CA ASN A 55 -6.78 -2.67 -9.18
C ASN A 55 -6.64 -2.24 -7.71
N LEU A 56 -7.22 -1.10 -7.34
CA LEU A 56 -7.29 -0.67 -5.94
C LEU A 56 -8.23 -1.61 -5.18
N ARG A 57 -7.67 -2.63 -4.51
CA ARG A 57 -8.47 -3.68 -3.84
C ARG A 57 -9.49 -3.13 -2.84
N LEU A 58 -9.17 -2.01 -2.20
CA LEU A 58 -10.01 -1.38 -1.18
C LEU A 58 -11.14 -0.53 -1.77
N LEU A 59 -11.01 -0.09 -3.03
CA LEU A 59 -11.97 0.82 -3.69
C LEU A 59 -12.68 0.19 -4.90
N THR A 60 -12.29 -1.02 -5.27
CA THR A 60 -12.89 -1.77 -6.38
C THR A 60 -13.75 -2.88 -5.80
N ALA A 61 -14.95 -3.07 -6.34
CA ALA A 61 -15.88 -4.08 -5.85
C ALA A 61 -16.53 -4.85 -7.01
N ALA A 62 -16.72 -6.15 -6.77
CA ALA A 62 -17.58 -7.02 -7.58
C ALA A 62 -19.05 -6.58 -7.46
N ARG A 63 -19.90 -7.05 -8.38
CA ARG A 63 -21.32 -6.75 -8.42
C ARG A 63 -22.02 -7.38 -7.22
N GLY A 64 -22.96 -6.62 -6.65
CA GLY A 64 -23.73 -7.00 -5.48
C GLY A 64 -23.11 -6.49 -4.18
N TRP A 65 -23.87 -5.66 -3.47
CA TRP A 65 -23.42 -5.02 -2.23
C TRP A 65 -22.98 -6.02 -1.15
N ARG A 66 -23.68 -7.15 -1.03
CA ARG A 66 -23.43 -8.22 -0.04
C ARG A 66 -22.46 -9.31 -0.50
N ASN A 67 -21.93 -9.22 -1.73
CA ASN A 67 -20.95 -10.18 -2.21
C ASN A 67 -19.70 -10.13 -1.30
N PRO A 68 -19.06 -11.26 -0.97
CA PRO A 68 -17.74 -11.30 -0.34
C PRO A 68 -16.68 -10.37 -0.95
N ASN A 69 -16.72 -10.17 -2.26
CA ASN A 69 -15.88 -9.23 -2.99
C ASN A 69 -16.56 -7.87 -3.28
N GLY A 70 -17.71 -7.62 -2.64
CA GLY A 70 -18.55 -6.45 -2.83
C GLY A 70 -18.14 -5.25 -1.96
N ALA A 71 -18.80 -4.12 -2.20
CA ALA A 71 -18.42 -2.84 -1.56
C ALA A 71 -18.54 -2.85 -0.03
N LEU A 72 -19.53 -3.55 0.54
CA LEU A 72 -19.71 -3.61 2.00
C LEU A 72 -18.55 -4.34 2.68
N LEU A 73 -18.20 -5.54 2.20
CA LEU A 73 -17.14 -6.32 2.84
C LEU A 73 -15.76 -5.75 2.57
N ASN A 74 -15.55 -5.09 1.43
CA ASN A 74 -14.34 -4.29 1.20
C ASN A 74 -14.29 -3.09 2.15
N GLY A 75 -15.40 -2.39 2.38
CA GLY A 75 -15.48 -1.29 3.34
C GLY A 75 -15.21 -1.74 4.78
N ILE A 76 -15.79 -2.87 5.21
CA ILE A 76 -15.49 -3.48 6.52
C ILE A 76 -14.01 -3.86 6.59
N SER A 77 -13.44 -4.45 5.53
CA SER A 77 -12.03 -4.80 5.47
C SER A 77 -11.12 -3.57 5.65
N VAL A 78 -11.48 -2.41 5.06
CA VAL A 78 -10.76 -1.13 5.27
C VAL A 78 -10.80 -0.69 6.74
N VAL A 79 -11.97 -0.76 7.38
CA VAL A 79 -12.12 -0.38 8.79
C VAL A 79 -11.30 -1.31 9.69
N LEU A 80 -11.38 -2.62 9.44
CA LEU A 80 -10.59 -3.62 10.18
C LEU A 80 -9.09 -3.41 9.96
N LEU A 81 -8.66 -3.06 8.75
CA LEU A 81 -7.26 -2.79 8.42
C LEU A 81 -6.73 -1.57 9.15
N THR A 82 -7.52 -0.50 9.16
CA THR A 82 -7.23 0.71 9.91
C THR A 82 -7.12 0.40 11.41
N ALA A 83 -8.08 -0.36 11.94
CA ALA A 83 -8.07 -0.79 13.34
C ALA A 83 -6.80 -1.60 13.65
N SER A 84 -6.46 -2.60 12.82
CA SER A 84 -5.27 -3.44 13.01
C SER A 84 -3.97 -2.65 13.06
N TYR A 85 -3.84 -1.57 12.27
CA TYR A 85 -2.67 -0.70 12.32
C TYR A 85 -2.69 0.32 13.47
N SER A 86 -3.86 0.63 14.02
CA SER A 86 -3.99 1.60 15.13
C SER A 86 -3.75 0.97 16.50
N LEU A 87 -4.12 -0.30 16.66
CA LEU A 87 -4.07 -1.00 17.95
C LEU A 87 -2.65 -1.25 18.49
N PRO A 88 -1.60 -1.49 17.69
CA PRO A 88 -0.23 -1.61 18.19
C PRO A 88 0.22 -0.42 19.06
N SER A 89 -0.17 0.80 18.68
CA SER A 89 0.13 2.03 19.43
C SER A 89 -0.63 2.11 20.77
N LEU A 90 -1.67 1.30 20.95
CA LEU A 90 -2.50 1.24 22.17
C LEU A 90 -2.20 0.03 23.04
N ILE A 91 -1.52 -0.98 22.50
CA ILE A 91 -1.21 -2.23 23.23
C ILE A 91 -0.13 -1.98 24.27
N LEU A 92 0.82 -1.11 23.98
CA LEU A 92 1.91 -0.78 24.88
C LEU A 92 1.66 0.61 25.46
N CYS A 93 1.43 0.67 26.77
CA CYS A 93 1.20 1.91 27.51
C CYS A 93 2.27 2.08 28.58
N VAL A 94 2.64 3.33 28.85
CA VAL A 94 3.41 3.68 30.04
C VAL A 94 2.47 3.66 31.24
N ASP A 95 2.77 2.83 32.24
CA ASP A 95 2.03 2.75 33.49
C ASP A 95 2.72 3.66 34.51
N GLN A 96 2.06 4.76 34.87
CA GLN A 96 2.52 5.65 35.92
C GLN A 96 1.67 5.41 37.17
N GLN A 97 2.32 4.83 38.18
CA GLN A 97 1.70 4.57 39.46
C GLN A 97 2.22 5.56 40.49
N VAL A 98 1.30 6.35 41.05
CA VAL A 98 1.58 7.29 42.15
C VAL A 98 0.80 6.84 43.37
N SER A 99 1.54 6.50 44.43
CA SER A 99 0.98 6.10 45.72
C SER A 99 1.09 7.27 46.70
N TYR A 100 -0.04 7.68 47.28
CA TYR A 100 -0.09 8.78 48.26
C TYR A 100 -0.22 8.24 49.69
N SER A 101 0.43 8.91 50.64
CA SER A 101 0.24 8.66 52.07
C SER A 101 -1.09 9.23 52.57
N LEU A 102 -1.49 8.83 53.77
CA LEU A 102 -2.64 9.41 54.48
C LEU A 102 -2.52 10.93 54.67
N ASP A 103 -1.29 11.45 54.69
CA ASP A 103 -0.98 12.88 54.82
C ASP A 103 -0.88 13.59 53.46
N GLY A 104 -1.16 12.89 52.36
CA GLY A 104 -1.12 13.42 50.99
C GLY A 104 0.28 13.51 50.38
N SER A 105 1.33 13.03 51.07
CA SER A 105 2.69 13.00 50.53
C SER A 105 2.88 11.81 49.57
N ILE A 106 3.65 12.00 48.50
CA ILE A 106 3.96 10.94 47.54
C ILE A 106 4.90 9.93 48.23
N ILE A 107 4.44 8.69 48.39
CA ILE A 107 5.21 7.59 49.00
C ILE A 107 6.14 6.96 47.96
N GLN A 108 5.57 6.67 46.79
CA GLN A 108 6.26 5.92 45.75
C GLN A 108 5.71 6.34 44.39
N GLU A 109 6.63 6.56 43.47
CA GLU A 109 6.37 6.80 42.06
C GLU A 109 7.13 5.70 41.31
N SER A 110 6.39 4.87 40.57
CA SER A 110 6.97 3.83 39.73
C SER A 110 6.44 3.95 38.31
N ALA A 111 7.35 3.86 37.35
CA ALA A 111 7.02 3.79 35.92
C ALA A 111 7.26 2.36 35.42
N GLY A 112 6.27 1.78 34.75
CA GLY A 112 6.33 0.45 34.16
C GLY A 112 5.80 0.42 32.73
N VAL A 113 6.06 -0.67 32.01
CA VAL A 113 5.38 -0.95 30.74
C VAL A 113 4.19 -1.86 31.04
N ALA A 114 2.99 -1.39 30.71
CA ALA A 114 1.79 -2.21 30.78
C ALA A 114 1.35 -2.65 29.38
N ILE A 115 0.87 -3.90 29.29
CA ILE A 115 0.23 -4.43 28.09
C ILE A 115 -1.28 -4.25 28.24
N ALA A 116 -1.88 -3.42 27.41
CA ALA A 116 -3.32 -3.20 27.38
C ALA A 116 -4.02 -4.41 26.71
N GLY A 117 -4.68 -5.23 27.53
CA GLY A 117 -5.34 -6.45 27.06
C GLY A 117 -6.51 -6.21 26.10
N LEU A 118 -7.26 -5.12 26.26
CA LEU A 118 -8.41 -4.80 25.40
C LEU A 118 -7.98 -4.48 23.95
N PRO A 119 -7.03 -3.55 23.69
CA PRO A 119 -6.49 -3.35 22.35
C PRO A 119 -5.92 -4.61 21.71
N LEU A 120 -5.24 -5.47 22.48
CA LEU A 120 -4.70 -6.74 22.00
C LEU A 120 -5.80 -7.71 21.57
N LEU A 121 -6.87 -7.82 22.36
CA LEU A 121 -8.04 -8.63 22.02
C LEU A 121 -8.72 -8.12 20.73
N ILE A 122 -8.95 -6.81 20.64
CA ILE A 122 -9.56 -6.18 19.45
C ILE A 122 -8.69 -6.43 18.22
N LEU A 123 -7.36 -6.40 18.36
CA LEU A 123 -6.42 -6.67 17.25
C LEU A 123 -6.58 -8.10 16.74
N GLY A 124 -6.62 -9.08 17.66
CA GLY A 124 -6.86 -10.47 17.33
C GLY A 124 -8.19 -10.70 16.61
N VAL A 125 -9.27 -10.08 17.10
CA VAL A 125 -10.60 -10.15 16.47
C VAL A 125 -10.58 -9.50 15.09
N ALA A 126 -9.94 -8.35 14.93
CA ALA A 126 -9.86 -7.63 13.66
C ALA A 126 -9.14 -8.46 12.59
N LEU A 127 -7.97 -9.02 12.93
CA LEU A 127 -7.22 -9.90 12.02
C LEU A 127 -8.00 -11.17 11.67
N LEU A 128 -8.67 -11.80 12.64
CA LEU A 128 -9.50 -12.99 12.39
C LEU A 128 -10.65 -12.67 11.44
N LEU A 129 -11.35 -11.55 11.63
CA LEU A 129 -12.42 -11.11 10.74
C LEU A 129 -11.91 -10.84 9.33
N GLN A 130 -10.73 -10.23 9.17
CA GLN A 130 -10.11 -10.04 7.86
C GLN A 130 -9.81 -11.38 7.17
N VAL A 131 -9.27 -12.37 7.90
CA VAL A 131 -9.06 -13.73 7.38
C VAL A 131 -10.38 -14.34 6.92
N MET A 132 -11.44 -14.23 7.73
CA MET A 132 -12.76 -14.76 7.37
C MET A 132 -13.32 -14.10 6.10
N ILE A 133 -13.16 -12.79 5.94
CA ILE A 133 -13.55 -12.07 4.72
C ILE A 133 -12.76 -12.59 3.51
N ALA A 134 -11.44 -12.70 3.61
CA ALA A 134 -10.60 -13.17 2.51
C ALA A 134 -10.90 -14.63 2.12
N LEU A 135 -11.13 -15.51 3.10
CA LEU A 135 -11.52 -16.90 2.84
C LEU A 135 -12.93 -17.01 2.24
N SER A 136 -13.88 -16.17 2.70
CA SER A 136 -15.22 -16.09 2.10
C SER A 136 -15.15 -15.61 0.65
N ALA A 137 -14.34 -14.59 0.38
CA ALA A 137 -14.08 -14.04 -0.94
C ALA A 137 -13.47 -15.08 -1.89
N MET A 138 -12.51 -15.86 -1.40
CA MET A 138 -11.90 -16.98 -2.14
C MET A 138 -12.91 -18.08 -2.44
N ARG A 139 -13.76 -18.46 -1.48
CA ARG A 139 -14.78 -19.52 -1.68
C ARG A 139 -15.88 -19.11 -2.65
N ALA A 140 -16.20 -17.81 -2.73
CA ALA A 140 -17.27 -17.29 -3.57
C ALA A 140 -16.95 -17.28 -5.07
N VAL A 141 -15.68 -17.48 -5.45
CA VAL A 141 -15.22 -17.26 -6.82
C VAL A 141 -14.30 -18.39 -7.27
N LYS A 142 -14.45 -18.83 -8.52
CA LYS A 142 -13.48 -19.73 -9.15
C LYS A 142 -12.20 -18.95 -9.45
N ILE A 143 -11.12 -19.26 -8.73
CA ILE A 143 -9.82 -18.62 -8.94
C ILE A 143 -9.28 -19.00 -10.33
N LEU A 144 -9.05 -18.01 -11.19
CA LEU A 144 -8.51 -18.25 -12.54
C LEU A 144 -7.02 -18.64 -12.47
N THR A 145 -6.24 -17.87 -11.71
CA THR A 145 -4.82 -18.10 -11.50
C THR A 145 -4.38 -17.55 -10.15
N TRP A 146 -3.43 -18.23 -9.52
CA TRP A 146 -2.74 -17.75 -8.32
C TRP A 146 -1.55 -16.84 -8.66
N SER A 147 -1.20 -16.72 -9.93
CA SER A 147 -0.11 -15.87 -10.37
C SER A 147 -0.46 -14.38 -10.21
N SER A 148 0.52 -13.61 -9.78
CA SER A 148 0.45 -12.14 -9.77
C SER A 148 0.88 -11.54 -11.11
N SER A 149 1.39 -12.36 -12.04
CA SER A 149 1.82 -11.96 -13.37
C SER A 149 0.62 -11.53 -14.23
N PRO A 150 0.69 -10.37 -14.90
CA PRO A 150 -0.35 -9.95 -15.83
C PRO A 150 -0.41 -10.87 -17.06
N PHE A 151 0.68 -11.55 -17.41
CA PHE A 151 0.74 -12.47 -18.55
C PHE A 151 -0.01 -13.77 -18.31
N ASP A 152 0.18 -14.38 -17.13
CA ASP A 152 -0.55 -15.60 -16.76
C ASP A 152 -2.06 -15.36 -16.75
N LEU A 153 -2.48 -14.21 -16.24
CA LEU A 153 -3.87 -13.83 -16.19
C LEU A 153 -4.42 -13.54 -17.60
N THR A 154 -3.69 -12.79 -18.41
CA THR A 154 -4.10 -12.48 -19.79
C THR A 154 -4.21 -13.76 -20.61
N ALA A 155 -3.21 -14.65 -20.53
CA ALA A 155 -3.22 -15.96 -21.19
C ALA A 155 -4.44 -16.78 -20.77
N ALA A 156 -4.73 -16.86 -19.46
CA ALA A 156 -5.90 -17.56 -18.94
C ALA A 156 -7.22 -16.96 -19.47
N LEU A 157 -7.34 -15.64 -19.54
CA LEU A 157 -8.53 -14.96 -20.04
C LEU A 157 -8.73 -15.15 -21.55
N VAL A 158 -7.66 -15.11 -22.33
CA VAL A 158 -7.67 -15.39 -23.77
C VAL A 158 -8.05 -16.85 -24.02
N HIS A 159 -7.43 -17.79 -23.29
CA HIS A 159 -7.73 -19.23 -23.39
C HIS A 159 -9.18 -19.55 -23.02
N HIS A 160 -9.76 -18.85 -22.05
CA HIS A 160 -11.18 -18.97 -21.69
C HIS A 160 -12.13 -18.14 -22.56
N ALA A 161 -11.65 -17.53 -23.65
CA ALA A 161 -12.42 -16.68 -24.55
C ALA A 161 -13.16 -15.51 -23.85
N GLN A 162 -12.68 -15.09 -22.68
CA GLN A 162 -13.19 -13.92 -21.96
C GLN A 162 -12.57 -12.61 -22.46
N LEU A 163 -11.42 -12.72 -23.14
CA LEU A 163 -10.70 -11.62 -23.75
C LEU A 163 -10.38 -12.02 -25.18
N THR A 164 -10.82 -11.23 -26.15
CA THR A 164 -10.53 -11.46 -27.57
C THR A 164 -9.52 -10.41 -28.03
N PRO A 165 -8.36 -10.80 -28.59
CA PRO A 165 -7.43 -9.85 -29.19
C PRO A 165 -8.12 -9.04 -30.27
N ILE A 166 -7.93 -7.72 -30.26
CA ILE A 166 -8.48 -6.84 -31.29
C ILE A 166 -7.54 -6.93 -32.51
N PRO A 167 -8.04 -7.32 -33.69
CA PRO A 167 -7.20 -7.46 -34.87
C PRO A 167 -6.59 -6.10 -35.24
N PHE A 168 -5.45 -6.13 -35.92
CA PHE A 168 -4.71 -4.95 -36.39
C PHE A 168 -4.09 -4.04 -35.30
N ARG A 169 -4.12 -4.41 -34.02
CA ARG A 169 -3.54 -3.62 -32.92
C ARG A 169 -2.26 -4.24 -32.34
N CYS A 170 -1.06 -3.92 -32.87
CA CYS A 170 0.21 -4.49 -32.34
C CYS A 170 1.27 -3.48 -31.86
N MET A 171 1.01 -2.17 -32.00
CA MET A 171 1.94 -1.10 -31.57
C MET A 171 1.27 -0.01 -30.72
N ARG A 172 0.04 -0.27 -30.27
CA ARG A 172 -0.70 0.71 -29.48
C ARG A 172 -0.45 0.57 -28.01
N ARG A 173 -0.42 1.73 -27.38
CA ARG A 173 -0.17 1.89 -25.96
C ARG A 173 -1.52 1.87 -25.25
N VAL A 174 -1.49 1.64 -23.94
CA VAL A 174 -2.69 1.73 -23.12
C VAL A 174 -3.37 3.13 -23.14
N SER A 175 -2.62 4.20 -23.43
CA SER A 175 -3.20 5.54 -23.60
C SER A 175 -4.05 5.71 -24.86
N ASP A 176 -3.91 4.82 -25.83
CA ASP A 176 -4.47 4.94 -27.18
C ASP A 176 -5.71 4.03 -27.35
N ILE A 177 -6.43 3.78 -26.26
CA ILE A 177 -7.64 2.93 -26.26
C ILE A 177 -8.77 3.61 -27.04
N ASP A 178 -8.92 4.94 -26.90
CA ASP A 178 -10.05 5.67 -27.49
C ASP A 178 -9.75 6.25 -28.89
N THR A 179 -8.51 6.13 -29.37
CA THR A 179 -8.14 6.65 -30.70
C THR A 179 -8.45 5.63 -31.80
N TYR A 180 -8.89 6.15 -32.97
CA TYR A 180 -9.32 5.38 -34.15
C TYR A 180 -8.49 4.12 -34.40
N GLU A 181 -9.11 2.94 -34.52
CA GLU A 181 -8.43 1.66 -34.73
C GLU A 181 -7.58 1.67 -36.01
N GLY A 182 -6.30 1.28 -35.90
CA GLY A 182 -5.43 1.22 -37.07
C GLY A 182 -3.94 1.10 -36.77
N PRO A 183 -3.15 0.89 -37.84
CA PRO A 183 -1.71 0.71 -37.77
C PRO A 183 -1.02 1.89 -37.07
N ALA A 184 0.03 1.61 -36.30
CA ALA A 184 0.73 2.63 -35.52
C ALA A 184 2.25 2.53 -35.76
N LYS A 185 2.92 3.69 -35.71
CA LYS A 185 4.37 3.74 -35.66
C LYS A 185 4.84 3.49 -34.23
N PRO A 186 5.96 2.79 -34.04
CA PRO A 186 6.61 2.73 -32.73
C PRO A 186 7.06 4.14 -32.34
N ALA A 187 7.21 4.38 -31.05
CA ALA A 187 7.75 5.65 -30.58
C ALA A 187 8.83 5.44 -29.51
N GLU A 188 9.79 6.37 -29.52
CA GLU A 188 11.02 6.29 -28.71
C GLU A 188 10.76 6.36 -27.22
N THR A 189 9.73 7.11 -26.82
CA THR A 189 9.34 7.30 -25.42
C THR A 189 7.87 6.99 -25.23
N GLN A 190 7.58 6.20 -24.21
CA GLN A 190 6.25 5.68 -23.91
C GLN A 190 5.60 6.56 -22.82
N PRO A 191 4.27 6.61 -22.73
CA PRO A 191 3.57 7.37 -21.69
C PRO A 191 3.98 6.87 -20.31
N SER A 192 3.91 7.78 -19.33
CA SER A 192 4.19 7.43 -17.94
C SER A 192 3.02 6.66 -17.32
N ALA A 193 3.23 6.03 -16.17
CA ALA A 193 2.16 5.36 -15.42
C ALA A 193 1.08 6.36 -14.98
N TRP A 194 1.51 7.60 -14.69
CA TRP A 194 0.63 8.73 -14.40
C TRP A 194 -0.37 9.03 -15.53
N ASP A 195 0.10 9.00 -16.78
CA ASP A 195 -0.73 9.26 -17.96
C ASP A 195 -1.61 8.04 -18.30
N ALA A 196 -1.06 6.84 -18.13
CA ALA A 196 -1.68 5.58 -18.51
C ALA A 196 -2.81 5.11 -17.57
N HIS A 197 -2.74 5.45 -16.27
CA HIS A 197 -3.66 4.90 -15.28
C HIS A 197 -4.24 6.00 -14.38
N PRO A 198 -5.53 6.40 -14.56
CA PRO A 198 -6.10 7.56 -13.87
C PRO A 198 -6.12 7.42 -12.35
N SER A 199 -6.21 6.20 -11.82
CA SER A 199 -6.13 5.97 -10.37
C SER A 199 -4.75 6.27 -9.79
N ILE A 200 -3.66 6.10 -10.54
CA ILE A 200 -2.30 6.42 -10.04
C ILE A 200 -2.21 7.91 -9.71
N ARG A 201 -2.72 8.78 -10.59
CA ARG A 201 -2.82 10.22 -10.33
C ARG A 201 -3.61 10.52 -9.05
N LYS A 202 -4.75 9.86 -8.83
CA LYS A 202 -5.53 10.03 -7.59
C LYS A 202 -4.73 9.63 -6.35
N VAL A 203 -4.00 8.51 -6.41
CA VAL A 203 -3.17 8.03 -5.29
C VAL A 203 -2.04 9.02 -5.00
N VAL A 204 -1.32 9.50 -6.01
CA VAL A 204 -0.22 10.45 -5.80
C VAL A 204 -0.75 11.77 -5.23
N ILE A 205 -1.85 12.31 -5.74
CA ILE A 205 -2.49 13.51 -5.16
C ILE A 205 -2.86 13.26 -3.70
N PHE A 206 -3.44 12.08 -3.39
CA PHE A 206 -3.78 11.71 -2.02
C PHE A 206 -2.56 11.64 -1.09
N LEU A 207 -1.42 11.11 -1.55
CA LEU A 207 -0.17 11.11 -0.77
C LEU A 207 0.28 12.54 -0.45
N TRP A 208 0.24 13.46 -1.42
CA TRP A 208 0.58 14.86 -1.18
C TRP A 208 -0.39 15.55 -0.21
N VAL A 209 -1.69 15.25 -0.30
CA VAL A 209 -2.68 15.74 0.67
C VAL A 209 -2.34 15.27 2.08
N ILE A 210 -1.97 13.99 2.27
CA ILE A 210 -1.55 13.48 3.59
C ILE A 210 -0.32 14.23 4.10
N VAL A 211 0.68 14.49 3.26
CA VAL A 211 1.88 15.27 3.65
C VAL A 211 1.48 16.66 4.13
N THR A 212 0.64 17.38 3.38
CA THR A 212 0.18 18.72 3.77
C THR A 212 -0.67 18.71 5.04
N ALA A 213 -1.51 17.69 5.22
CA ALA A 213 -2.31 17.52 6.43
C ALA A 213 -1.42 17.23 7.66
N CYS A 214 -0.38 16.42 7.49
CA CYS A 214 0.60 16.12 8.53
C CYS A 214 1.38 17.39 8.95
N ALA A 215 1.86 18.19 7.99
CA ALA A 215 2.50 19.47 8.26
C ALA A 215 1.56 20.46 8.99
N GLY A 216 0.31 20.55 8.53
CA GLY A 216 -0.70 21.39 9.17
C GLY A 216 -1.02 20.95 10.61
N TRP A 217 -1.08 19.64 10.85
CA TRP A 217 -1.28 19.08 12.18
C TRP A 217 -0.09 19.37 13.11
N ALA A 218 1.15 19.17 12.66
CA ALA A 218 2.34 19.52 13.43
C ALA A 218 2.38 21.02 13.79
N ALA A 219 2.09 21.89 12.82
CA ALA A 219 2.01 23.34 13.03
C ALA A 219 0.93 23.72 14.05
N LEU A 220 -0.24 23.07 13.98
CA LEU A 220 -1.33 23.30 14.93
C LEU A 220 -0.93 22.88 16.36
N VAL A 221 -0.31 21.71 16.52
CA VAL A 221 0.15 21.22 17.83
C VAL A 221 1.18 22.19 18.43
N MET A 222 2.15 22.64 17.65
CA MET A 222 3.12 23.66 18.09
C MET A 222 2.44 24.96 18.51
N TYR A 223 1.50 25.46 17.72
CA TYR A 223 0.80 26.72 18.00
C TYR A 223 -0.01 26.64 19.30
N ILE A 224 -0.75 25.55 19.52
CA ILE A 224 -1.52 25.35 20.75
C ILE A 224 -0.58 25.18 21.95
N SER A 225 0.50 24.41 21.80
CA SER A 225 1.50 24.19 22.86
C SER A 225 2.10 25.52 23.34
N ASP A 226 2.60 26.34 22.40
CA ASP A 226 3.15 27.68 22.68
C ASP A 226 2.14 28.61 23.35
N ARG A 227 0.88 28.62 22.86
CA ARG A 227 -0.13 29.58 23.32
C ARG A 227 -0.70 29.26 24.70
N PHE A 228 -0.89 27.99 25.02
CA PHE A 228 -1.66 27.58 26.21
C PHE A 228 -0.81 27.02 27.33
N PHE A 229 0.32 26.37 27.02
CA PHE A 229 1.11 25.66 28.01
C PHE A 229 2.34 26.44 28.47
N SER A 230 2.62 27.60 27.84
CA SER A 230 3.66 28.56 28.24
C SER A 230 5.03 27.88 28.51
N SER A 231 5.29 26.74 27.86
CA SER A 231 6.59 26.08 27.88
C SER A 231 7.52 26.94 27.04
N GLY A 232 8.46 27.63 27.69
CA GLY A 232 9.40 28.57 27.05
C GLY A 232 10.34 27.97 25.99
N ASN A 233 10.08 26.75 25.53
CA ASN A 233 10.87 26.04 24.54
C ASN A 233 10.16 26.12 23.18
N THR A 234 10.29 27.26 22.50
CA THR A 234 10.04 27.30 21.05
C THR A 234 10.84 26.17 20.39
N LEU A 235 10.26 25.48 19.40
CA LEU A 235 10.93 24.36 18.73
C LEU A 235 12.26 24.84 18.12
N THR A 236 13.35 24.61 18.86
CA THR A 236 14.70 24.99 18.43
C THR A 236 15.36 23.77 17.82
N LEU A 237 16.43 23.97 17.06
CA LEU A 237 17.24 22.87 16.54
C LEU A 237 17.75 21.94 17.67
N GLN A 238 17.81 22.45 18.91
CA GLN A 238 18.31 21.74 20.08
C GLN A 238 17.26 20.80 20.72
N THR A 239 15.97 21.03 20.48
CA THR A 239 14.85 20.21 21.00
C THR A 239 14.28 19.25 19.94
N TRP A 240 14.97 19.05 18.80
CA TRP A 240 14.52 18.12 17.76
C TRP A 240 15.21 16.77 17.92
N THR A 241 14.46 15.76 18.36
CA THR A 241 14.95 14.38 18.44
C THR A 241 14.09 13.45 17.58
N PHE A 242 14.67 12.30 17.20
CA PHE A 242 13.91 11.27 16.48
C PHE A 242 12.93 10.54 17.41
N TYR A 243 13.37 10.25 18.63
CA TYR A 243 12.58 9.65 19.70
C TYR A 243 11.95 10.74 20.58
N PRO A 244 10.76 10.49 21.15
CA PRO A 244 10.13 11.39 22.11
C PRO A 244 11.01 11.60 23.34
N ASN A 245 11.15 12.86 23.74
CA ASN A 245 11.84 13.26 24.96
C ASN A 245 10.94 14.18 25.81
N SER A 246 11.22 14.21 27.10
CA SER A 246 10.58 15.09 28.10
C SER A 246 10.68 16.59 27.79
N GLU A 247 11.63 17.00 26.95
CA GLU A 247 11.83 18.40 26.56
C GLU A 247 11.06 18.81 25.29
N ASP A 248 10.34 17.87 24.67
CA ASP A 248 9.63 18.10 23.41
C ASP A 248 8.35 18.94 23.61
N ASN A 249 7.95 19.65 22.56
CA ASN A 249 6.65 20.33 22.54
C ASN A 249 5.53 19.31 22.34
N TYR A 250 4.73 19.10 23.39
CA TYR A 250 3.58 18.22 23.36
C TYR A 250 2.31 18.91 23.84
N ILE A 251 1.17 18.31 23.50
CA ILE A 251 -0.13 18.61 24.11
C ILE A 251 -0.60 17.33 24.79
N THR A 252 -0.95 17.43 26.07
CA THR A 252 -1.55 16.32 26.82
C THR A 252 -3.04 16.54 26.99
N TYR A 253 -3.81 15.52 26.71
CA TYR A 253 -5.25 15.44 26.98
C TYR A 253 -5.48 14.41 28.08
N ASP A 254 -5.96 14.86 29.23
CA ASP A 254 -6.40 13.96 30.30
C ASP A 254 -7.84 13.53 30.03
N LEU A 255 -8.00 12.26 29.64
CA LEU A 255 -9.31 11.64 29.52
C LEU A 255 -9.73 11.17 30.93
N LEU A 256 -10.49 12.05 31.59
CA LEU A 256 -11.14 11.86 32.89
C LEU A 256 -12.25 10.81 32.80
N SER A 257 -11.86 9.55 32.64
CA SER A 257 -12.51 8.36 33.21
C SER A 257 -11.88 7.12 32.59
N GLY A 258 -11.55 6.13 33.43
CA GLY A 258 -11.30 4.75 32.99
C GLY A 258 -12.54 4.06 32.39
N SER A 259 -13.54 4.83 31.93
CA SER A 259 -14.76 4.30 31.35
C SER A 259 -14.49 3.73 29.95
N PRO A 260 -15.32 2.77 29.49
CA PRO A 260 -15.26 2.28 28.11
C PRO A 260 -15.36 3.40 27.06
N GLY A 261 -16.06 4.50 27.39
CA GLY A 261 -16.17 5.68 26.52
C GLY A 261 -14.84 6.38 26.26
N GLY A 262 -13.97 6.47 27.27
CA GLY A 262 -12.63 7.05 27.12
C GLY A 262 -11.76 6.25 26.16
N TRP A 263 -11.77 4.91 26.28
CA TRP A 263 -11.07 4.01 25.35
C TRP A 263 -11.58 4.13 23.91
N ILE A 264 -12.90 4.20 23.73
CA ILE A 264 -13.50 4.35 22.40
C ILE A 264 -13.07 5.68 21.78
N LEU A 265 -13.12 6.77 22.53
CA LEU A 265 -12.72 8.09 22.04
C LEU A 265 -11.23 8.11 21.67
N LEU A 266 -10.36 7.57 22.53
CA LEU A 266 -8.93 7.44 22.27
C LEU A 266 -8.67 6.63 21.00
N PHE A 267 -9.29 5.46 20.88
CA PHE A 267 -9.16 4.59 19.72
C PHE A 267 -9.64 5.28 18.45
N VAL A 268 -10.80 5.94 18.46
CA VAL A 268 -11.34 6.64 17.28
C VAL A 268 -10.41 7.76 16.82
N ASN A 269 -9.86 8.55 17.74
CA ASN A 269 -8.93 9.63 17.39
C ASN A 269 -7.68 9.09 16.68
N ILE A 270 -7.04 8.05 17.26
CA ILE A 270 -5.86 7.43 16.66
C ILE A 270 -6.23 6.75 15.34
N ALA A 271 -7.36 6.04 15.28
CA ALA A 271 -7.81 5.33 14.09
C ALA A 271 -8.14 6.25 12.92
N VAL A 272 -8.67 7.45 13.16
CA VAL A 272 -8.92 8.42 12.08
C VAL A 272 -7.60 8.89 11.46
N ALA A 273 -6.64 9.29 12.30
CA ALA A 273 -5.34 9.76 11.81
C ALA A 273 -4.52 8.62 11.16
N GLN A 274 -4.45 7.46 11.83
CA GLN A 274 -3.78 6.26 11.32
C GLN A 274 -4.45 5.73 10.05
N GLY A 275 -5.79 5.82 9.96
CA GLY A 275 -6.55 5.36 8.81
C GLY A 275 -6.20 6.07 7.52
N LEU A 276 -5.97 7.39 7.56
CA LEU A 276 -5.49 8.14 6.40
C LEU A 276 -4.12 7.65 5.95
N LEU A 277 -3.21 7.41 6.90
CA LEU A 277 -1.88 6.87 6.63
C LEU A 277 -1.97 5.46 6.03
N THR A 278 -2.71 4.55 6.68
CA THR A 278 -2.94 3.16 6.23
C THR A 278 -3.50 3.15 4.80
N LEU A 279 -4.54 3.94 4.53
CA LEU A 279 -5.13 4.05 3.20
C LEU A 279 -4.12 4.54 2.17
N GLY A 280 -3.32 5.57 2.49
CA GLY A 280 -2.31 6.11 1.59
C GLY A 280 -1.28 5.05 1.20
N LEU A 281 -0.77 4.32 2.20
CA LEU A 281 0.24 3.29 2.01
C LEU A 281 -0.28 2.07 1.25
N HIS A 282 -1.52 1.62 1.50
CA HIS A 282 -2.13 0.54 0.74
C HIS A 282 -2.51 0.98 -0.68
N CYS A 283 -2.90 2.24 -0.89
CA CYS A 283 -3.13 2.77 -2.22
C CYS A 283 -1.83 2.83 -3.04
N SER A 284 -0.68 3.09 -2.43
CA SER A 284 0.63 3.05 -3.10
C SER A 284 1.02 1.66 -3.63
N GLU A 285 0.42 0.57 -3.11
CA GLU A 285 0.59 -0.77 -3.70
C GLU A 285 0.14 -0.80 -5.17
N LEU A 286 -0.91 -0.05 -5.52
CA LEU A 286 -1.35 0.06 -6.92
C LEU A 286 -0.20 0.54 -7.80
N ILE A 287 0.49 1.61 -7.38
CA ILE A 287 1.59 2.19 -8.15
C ILE A 287 2.73 1.18 -8.25
N ALA A 288 3.12 0.58 -7.13
CA ALA A 288 4.19 -0.42 -7.11
C ALA A 288 3.89 -1.62 -8.04
N ASN A 289 2.67 -2.14 -8.00
CA ASN A 289 2.25 -3.28 -8.80
C ASN A 289 2.11 -2.93 -10.29
N VAL A 290 1.56 -1.76 -10.65
CA VAL A 290 1.48 -1.32 -12.05
C VAL A 290 2.88 -1.12 -12.66
N ILE A 291 3.80 -0.54 -11.90
CA ILE A 291 5.19 -0.36 -12.35
C ILE A 291 5.92 -1.70 -12.45
N ARG A 292 5.64 -2.63 -11.53
CA ARG A 292 6.12 -4.01 -11.62
C ARG A 292 5.63 -4.69 -12.89
N ASP A 293 4.33 -4.60 -13.17
CA ASP A 293 3.69 -5.25 -14.31
C ASP A 293 4.29 -4.71 -15.63
N GLU A 294 4.50 -3.39 -15.73
CA GLU A 294 5.21 -2.80 -16.87
C GLU A 294 6.68 -3.24 -16.93
N ARG A 295 7.39 -3.29 -15.79
CA ARG A 295 8.78 -3.74 -15.76
C ARG A 295 8.89 -5.19 -16.21
N GLN A 296 7.94 -6.05 -15.83
CA GLN A 296 7.83 -7.42 -16.33
C GLN A 296 7.68 -7.43 -17.85
N TRP A 297 6.76 -6.65 -18.40
CA TRP A 297 6.61 -6.51 -19.85
C TRP A 297 7.89 -6.10 -20.57
N ARG A 298 8.66 -5.18 -20.00
CA ARG A 298 9.96 -4.75 -20.53
C ARG A 298 11.06 -5.81 -20.52
N TYR A 299 10.89 -6.96 -19.86
CA TYR A 299 11.84 -8.07 -20.00
C TYR A 299 11.72 -8.77 -21.35
N ALA A 300 10.59 -8.66 -22.06
CA ALA A 300 10.41 -9.30 -23.35
C ALA A 300 11.37 -8.74 -24.43
N THR A 301 11.82 -7.48 -24.31
CA THR A 301 12.84 -6.89 -25.22
C THR A 301 14.28 -7.21 -24.81
N ARG A 302 14.50 -7.85 -23.66
CA ARG A 302 15.86 -8.17 -23.19
C ARG A 302 16.30 -9.51 -23.78
N ARG A 303 17.62 -9.70 -23.85
CA ARG A 303 18.24 -10.97 -24.29
C ARG A 303 17.73 -12.19 -23.53
N GLN A 304 17.37 -12.04 -22.25
CA GLN A 304 16.87 -13.13 -21.40
C GLN A 304 15.41 -13.52 -21.67
N GLY A 305 14.65 -12.66 -22.37
CA GLY A 305 13.22 -12.81 -22.56
C GLY A 305 12.40 -12.58 -21.30
N LEU A 306 11.09 -12.46 -21.48
CA LEU A 306 10.10 -12.47 -20.42
C LEU A 306 9.77 -13.93 -20.08
N ARG A 307 10.06 -14.33 -18.83
CA ARG A 307 9.66 -15.65 -18.33
C ARG A 307 8.31 -15.57 -17.64
N VAL A 308 7.43 -16.49 -17.98
CA VAL A 308 6.16 -16.64 -17.28
C VAL A 308 6.45 -17.17 -15.88
N SER A 309 6.01 -16.41 -14.86
CA SER A 309 6.40 -16.66 -13.46
C SER A 309 5.65 -17.86 -12.90
N THR A 310 6.36 -18.95 -12.62
CA THR A 310 5.76 -20.15 -12.01
C THR A 310 5.44 -19.97 -10.52
N ASN A 311 6.18 -19.11 -9.79
CA ASN A 311 6.00 -18.93 -8.35
C ASN A 311 5.52 -17.50 -8.01
N PRO A 312 4.29 -17.34 -7.48
CA PRO A 312 3.70 -16.02 -7.25
C PRO A 312 4.46 -15.19 -6.22
N LEU A 313 5.08 -15.82 -5.21
CA LEU A 313 5.78 -15.12 -4.14
C LEU A 313 7.15 -14.62 -4.61
N VAL A 314 7.89 -15.45 -5.34
CA VAL A 314 9.21 -15.10 -5.88
C VAL A 314 9.12 -13.85 -6.76
N SER A 315 8.04 -13.73 -7.55
CA SER A 315 7.80 -12.55 -8.38
C SER A 315 7.58 -11.27 -7.56
N VAL A 316 7.00 -11.35 -6.36
CA VAL A 316 6.79 -10.19 -5.49
C VAL A 316 8.11 -9.78 -4.83
N PHE A 317 8.85 -10.73 -4.25
CA PHE A 317 10.07 -10.44 -3.51
C PHE A 317 11.27 -10.09 -4.40
N ASN A 318 11.28 -10.50 -5.68
CA ASN A 318 12.34 -10.11 -6.61
C ASN A 318 12.25 -8.64 -7.08
N GLN A 319 11.15 -7.94 -6.79
CA GLN A 319 10.93 -6.57 -7.22
C GLN A 319 11.32 -5.59 -6.11
N PRO A 320 12.34 -4.74 -6.32
CA PRO A 320 12.83 -3.85 -5.26
C PRO A 320 11.78 -2.83 -4.81
N ILE A 321 10.88 -2.39 -5.68
CA ILE A 321 9.81 -1.43 -5.33
C ILE A 321 8.81 -2.06 -4.36
N CYS A 322 8.44 -3.33 -4.57
CA CYS A 322 7.57 -4.07 -3.66
C CYS A 322 8.24 -4.30 -2.31
N LEU A 323 9.53 -4.64 -2.30
CA LEU A 323 10.32 -4.77 -1.05
C LEU A 323 10.41 -3.45 -0.28
N ILE A 324 10.71 -2.35 -0.97
CA ILE A 324 10.76 -1.01 -0.36
C ILE A 324 9.41 -0.68 0.27
N LEU A 325 8.30 -0.89 -0.45
CA LEU A 325 6.97 -0.63 0.09
C LEU A 325 6.65 -1.53 1.30
N PHE A 326 7.03 -2.80 1.25
CA PHE A 326 6.83 -3.74 2.36
C PHE A 326 7.59 -3.32 3.62
N THR A 327 8.81 -2.79 3.49
CA THR A 327 9.62 -2.31 4.62
C THR A 327 9.19 -0.92 5.11
N VAL A 328 8.81 -0.01 4.20
CA VAL A 328 8.46 1.37 4.54
C VAL A 328 7.12 1.46 5.27
N LYS A 329 6.18 0.55 5.00
CA LYS A 329 4.88 0.50 5.68
C LYS A 329 4.99 0.39 7.21
N PRO A 330 5.61 -0.66 7.77
CA PRO A 330 5.72 -0.79 9.22
C PRO A 330 6.56 0.33 9.82
N PHE A 331 7.56 0.81 9.09
CA PHE A 331 8.38 1.95 9.51
C PHE A 331 7.56 3.24 9.66
N LEU A 332 6.73 3.61 8.68
CA LEU A 332 5.89 4.81 8.77
C LEU A 332 4.79 4.69 9.82
N HIS A 333 4.19 3.50 9.98
CA HIS A 333 3.23 3.26 11.05
C HIS A 333 3.88 3.33 12.44
N TRP A 334 5.14 2.90 12.56
CA TRP A 334 5.91 3.06 13.79
C TRP A 334 6.25 4.52 14.08
N ILE A 335 6.74 5.30 13.11
CA ILE A 335 6.98 6.74 13.30
C ILE A 335 5.68 7.47 13.68
N PHE A 336 4.55 7.09 13.07
CA PHE A 336 3.25 7.60 13.48
C PHE A 336 2.94 7.24 14.95
N ALA A 337 3.21 6.00 15.36
CA ALA A 337 3.03 5.59 16.75
C ALA A 337 3.88 6.43 17.72
N LEU A 338 5.11 6.79 17.36
CA LEU A 338 5.98 7.68 18.17
C LEU A 338 5.40 9.10 18.35
N SER A 339 4.43 9.51 17.52
CA SER A 339 3.77 10.81 17.65
C SER A 339 2.80 10.87 18.83
N PHE A 340 2.47 9.71 19.41
CA PHE A 340 1.56 9.57 20.52
C PHE A 340 2.24 8.83 21.68
N ASP A 341 1.95 9.28 22.90
CA ASP A 341 2.21 8.51 24.10
C ASP A 341 0.91 8.37 24.89
N VAL A 342 0.60 7.14 25.27
CA VAL A 342 -0.60 6.80 26.01
C VAL A 342 -0.17 6.38 27.41
N GLY A 343 -0.34 7.32 28.34
CA GLY A 343 -0.11 7.12 29.76
C GLY A 343 -1.36 6.55 30.43
N ARG A 344 -1.14 5.56 31.30
CA ARG A 344 -2.12 5.11 32.27
C ARG A 344 -1.82 5.77 33.60
N ASN A 345 -2.81 6.49 34.14
CA ASN A 345 -2.67 7.16 35.42
C ASN A 345 -3.41 6.34 36.49
N ALA A 346 -2.66 5.75 37.43
CA ALA A 346 -3.20 5.02 38.56
C ALA A 346 -2.92 5.74 39.89
N ILE A 347 -3.97 5.94 40.69
CA ILE A 347 -3.87 6.51 42.04
C ILE A 347 -4.25 5.40 43.02
N ASN A 348 -3.32 5.02 43.91
CA ASN A 348 -3.53 3.94 44.89
C ASN A 348 -4.12 2.65 44.25
N ASP A 349 -3.49 2.18 43.16
CA ASP A 349 -3.93 1.02 42.35
C ASP A 349 -5.28 1.16 41.63
N THR A 350 -5.99 2.27 41.79
CA THR A 350 -7.24 2.55 41.06
C THR A 350 -6.95 3.34 39.79
N LEU A 351 -7.51 2.88 38.66
CA LEU A 351 -7.39 3.56 37.37
C LEU A 351 -8.11 4.92 37.44
N SER A 352 -7.34 6.00 37.47
CA SER A 352 -7.87 7.37 37.53
C SER A 352 -8.25 7.89 36.15
N GLY A 353 -7.49 7.52 35.11
CA GLY A 353 -7.75 7.93 33.73
C GLY A 353 -6.62 7.55 32.77
N PHE A 354 -6.73 8.08 31.54
CA PHE A 354 -5.71 7.97 30.51
C PHE A 354 -5.24 9.36 30.12
N SER A 355 -3.94 9.52 29.89
CA SER A 355 -3.38 10.73 29.31
C SER A 355 -2.90 10.41 27.90
N LEU A 356 -3.34 11.22 26.92
CA LEU A 356 -2.83 11.16 25.56
C LEU A 356 -1.91 12.36 25.33
N SER A 357 -0.62 12.10 25.18
CA SER A 357 0.37 13.11 24.79
C SER A 357 0.62 13.04 23.28
N ILE A 358 0.56 14.18 22.61
CA ILE A 358 0.81 14.31 21.16
C ILE A 358 2.05 15.18 20.96
N TYR A 359 3.09 14.65 20.32
CA TYR A 359 4.38 15.33 20.20
C TYR A 359 4.60 15.93 18.81
N ALA A 360 4.91 17.23 18.75
CA ALA A 360 5.03 17.96 17.49
C ALA A 360 6.25 17.54 16.64
N ALA A 361 7.41 17.29 17.25
CA ALA A 361 8.64 16.94 16.52
C ALA A 361 8.50 15.60 15.77
N GLN A 362 7.74 14.67 16.33
CA GLN A 362 7.51 13.32 15.84
C GLN A 362 6.51 13.34 14.69
N ILE A 363 5.49 14.20 14.77
CA ILE A 363 4.60 14.49 13.63
C ILE A 363 5.41 15.10 12.49
N TRP A 364 6.37 15.99 12.77
CA TRP A 364 7.26 16.50 11.74
C TRP A 364 8.17 15.42 11.14
N ASN A 365 8.74 14.53 11.97
CA ASN A 365 9.52 13.38 11.49
C ASN A 365 8.68 12.50 10.55
N LEU A 366 7.42 12.24 10.92
CA LEU A 366 6.44 11.56 10.06
C LEU A 366 6.21 12.32 8.76
N CYS A 367 6.00 13.64 8.83
CA CYS A 367 5.79 14.50 7.68
C CYS A 367 6.99 14.44 6.70
N ILE A 368 8.22 14.51 7.21
CA ILE A 368 9.44 14.40 6.39
C ILE A 368 9.52 13.01 5.73
N ALA A 369 9.28 11.96 6.50
CA ALA A 369 9.30 10.59 5.97
C ALA A 369 8.23 10.39 4.88
N LEU A 370 7.02 10.92 5.09
CA LEU A 370 5.94 10.90 4.10
C LEU A 370 6.23 11.76 2.89
N PHE A 371 6.91 12.91 3.05
CA PHE A 371 7.34 13.74 1.94
C PHE A 371 8.33 12.98 1.05
N ILE A 372 9.34 12.32 1.64
CA ILE A 372 10.30 11.48 0.91
C ILE A 372 9.57 10.35 0.17
N PHE A 373 8.64 9.68 0.86
CA PHE A 373 7.83 8.61 0.28
C PHE A 373 6.96 9.10 -0.90
N ALA A 374 6.29 10.24 -0.75
CA ALA A 374 5.47 10.85 -1.79
C ALA A 374 6.33 11.28 -3.00
N CYS A 375 7.51 11.86 -2.76
CA CYS A 375 8.47 12.20 -3.81
C CYS A 375 8.91 10.96 -4.59
N PHE A 376 9.26 9.88 -3.89
CA PHE A 376 9.68 8.62 -4.51
C PHE A 376 8.59 8.03 -5.42
N PHE A 377 7.35 7.92 -4.92
CA PHE A 377 6.24 7.38 -5.72
C PHE A 377 5.82 8.33 -6.85
N THR A 378 5.89 9.64 -6.65
CA THR A 378 5.65 10.64 -7.70
C THR A 378 6.68 10.50 -8.82
N PHE A 379 7.97 10.41 -8.47
CA PHE A 379 9.05 10.24 -9.43
C PHE A 379 8.90 8.96 -10.25
N ILE A 380 8.59 7.83 -9.59
CA ILE A 380 8.37 6.56 -10.27
C ILE A 380 7.13 6.62 -11.18
N ALA A 381 6.03 7.22 -10.72
CA ALA A 381 4.80 7.33 -11.51
C ALA A 381 4.98 8.18 -12.77
N LEU A 382 5.80 9.24 -12.70
CA LEU A 382 6.11 10.14 -13.82
C LEU A 382 7.19 9.59 -14.76
N ARG A 383 7.94 8.55 -14.34
CA ARG A 383 9.02 7.99 -15.16
C ARG A 383 8.46 7.36 -16.43
N ARG A 384 8.90 7.89 -17.57
CA ARG A 384 8.55 7.37 -18.90
C ARG A 384 9.44 6.18 -19.28
N PRO A 385 8.89 5.05 -19.73
CA PRO A 385 9.68 3.97 -20.31
C PRO A 385 10.30 4.43 -21.63
N SER A 386 11.57 4.08 -21.82
CA SER A 386 12.28 4.27 -23.09
C SER A 386 12.16 3.02 -23.97
N GLY A 387 12.08 3.22 -25.28
CA GLY A 387 12.13 2.16 -26.29
C GLY A 387 10.82 1.97 -27.07
N PRO A 388 10.90 1.23 -28.20
CA PRO A 388 9.80 1.07 -29.14
C PRO A 388 8.63 0.23 -28.59
N GLN A 389 8.90 -0.63 -27.59
CA GLN A 389 7.89 -1.50 -26.99
C GLN A 389 6.72 -0.68 -26.40
N PRO A 390 5.46 -0.91 -26.81
CA PRO A 390 4.32 -0.19 -26.30
C PRO A 390 4.15 -0.37 -24.79
N ALA A 391 3.83 0.69 -24.05
CA ALA A 391 3.52 0.57 -22.63
C ALA A 391 2.14 -0.07 -22.41
N ALA A 392 2.09 -1.06 -21.52
CA ALA A 392 0.88 -1.81 -21.21
C ALA A 392 0.43 -1.60 -19.76
N TYR A 393 1.36 -1.42 -18.80
CA TYR A 393 1.05 -1.16 -17.39
C TYR A 393 0.05 -2.17 -16.77
N GLY A 394 0.09 -3.41 -17.25
CA GLY A 394 -0.81 -4.48 -16.79
C GLY A 394 -2.24 -4.39 -17.35
N HIS A 395 -2.52 -3.54 -18.34
CA HIS A 395 -3.80 -3.52 -19.03
C HIS A 395 -3.99 -4.78 -19.88
N LEU A 396 -5.02 -5.58 -19.55
CA LEU A 396 -5.16 -6.95 -20.03
C LEU A 396 -5.46 -6.99 -21.53
N GLN A 397 -6.37 -6.14 -22.02
CA GLN A 397 -6.67 -6.07 -23.45
C GLN A 397 -5.43 -5.65 -24.25
N THR A 398 -4.69 -4.65 -23.78
CA THR A 398 -3.46 -4.22 -24.47
C THR A 398 -2.43 -5.34 -24.51
N LEU A 399 -2.29 -6.12 -23.43
CA LEU A 399 -1.40 -7.29 -23.45
C LEU A 399 -1.89 -8.37 -24.42
N ALA A 400 -3.20 -8.65 -24.48
CA ALA A 400 -3.76 -9.61 -25.44
C ALA A 400 -3.58 -9.17 -26.89
N ASP A 401 -3.60 -7.86 -27.15
CA ASP A 401 -3.37 -7.30 -28.48
C ASP A 401 -1.87 -7.35 -28.88
N LEU A 402 -0.96 -7.20 -27.91
CA LEU A 402 0.50 -7.18 -28.13
C LEU A 402 1.16 -8.56 -28.11
N VAL A 403 0.56 -9.54 -27.43
CA VAL A 403 1.08 -10.92 -27.30
C VAL A 403 0.30 -11.81 -28.26
N ASP A 404 0.91 -12.11 -29.40
CA ASP A 404 0.34 -12.98 -30.44
C ASP A 404 0.75 -14.45 -30.24
N GLU A 405 1.91 -14.71 -29.63
CA GLU A 405 2.40 -16.06 -29.32
C GLU A 405 2.70 -16.23 -27.82
N TRP A 406 2.08 -17.25 -27.21
CA TRP A 406 2.17 -17.51 -25.77
C TRP A 406 3.25 -18.55 -25.43
N SER A 407 4.43 -18.01 -25.11
CA SER A 407 5.66 -18.64 -24.61
C SER A 407 5.77 -19.05 -23.14
N PRO A 408 6.43 -20.15 -22.70
CA PRO A 408 7.04 -20.15 -21.35
C PRO A 408 8.10 -19.04 -21.19
N VAL A 409 8.83 -18.75 -22.29
CA VAL A 409 9.70 -17.59 -22.43
C VAL A 409 9.29 -16.86 -23.70
N MET A 410 9.10 -15.55 -23.60
CA MET A 410 8.64 -14.69 -24.70
C MET A 410 9.67 -13.59 -24.97
N TRP A 411 10.02 -13.42 -26.24
CA TRP A 411 10.76 -12.24 -26.71
C TRP A 411 9.85 -11.39 -27.57
N TRP A 412 9.90 -10.07 -27.40
CA TRP A 412 9.12 -9.13 -28.18
C TRP A 412 10.02 -8.40 -29.18
N GLY A 413 9.58 -8.30 -30.42
CA GLY A 413 10.34 -7.64 -31.48
C GLY A 413 9.62 -7.61 -32.82
N HIS A 414 10.38 -7.30 -33.86
CA HIS A 414 9.90 -7.34 -35.24
C HIS A 414 9.84 -8.78 -35.73
N LYS A 415 8.70 -9.17 -36.32
CA LYS A 415 8.50 -10.51 -36.89
C LYS A 415 8.66 -10.51 -38.40
N GLU A 416 7.84 -9.70 -39.08
CA GLU A 416 7.71 -9.78 -40.53
C GLU A 416 7.62 -8.40 -41.16
N ASP A 417 8.25 -8.25 -42.32
CA ASP A 417 8.02 -7.14 -43.22
C ASP A 417 6.78 -7.46 -44.06
N GLY A 418 5.76 -6.62 -43.95
CA GLY A 418 4.55 -6.74 -44.75
C GLY A 418 4.29 -5.48 -45.57
N ILE A 419 3.62 -5.66 -46.71
CA ILE A 419 3.14 -4.56 -47.54
C ILE A 419 1.62 -4.50 -47.36
N PRO A 420 1.03 -3.39 -46.85
CA PRO A 420 1.66 -2.10 -46.55
C PRO A 420 2.21 -1.95 -45.11
N TYR A 421 2.02 -2.93 -44.22
CA TYR A 421 2.37 -2.82 -42.80
C TYR A 421 3.29 -3.95 -42.32
N CYS A 422 4.27 -3.62 -41.48
CA CYS A 422 5.08 -4.61 -40.77
C CYS A 422 4.28 -5.24 -39.62
N HIS A 423 4.80 -6.37 -39.12
CA HIS A 423 4.26 -7.02 -37.92
C HIS A 423 5.32 -7.13 -36.82
N ALA A 424 4.87 -6.95 -35.58
CA ALA A 424 5.64 -7.07 -34.36
C ALA A 424 4.77 -7.77 -33.31
N GLY A 425 5.41 -8.59 -32.49
CA GLY A 425 4.73 -9.49 -31.56
C GLY A 425 5.74 -10.21 -30.68
N THR A 426 5.27 -11.26 -30.00
CA THR A 426 6.05 -12.13 -29.13
C THR A 426 6.43 -13.44 -29.83
N SER A 427 7.57 -14.03 -29.50
CA SER A 427 8.02 -15.33 -30.05
C SER A 427 8.71 -16.18 -28.96
N ASP A 428 8.83 -17.48 -29.21
CA ASP A 428 9.57 -18.46 -28.40
C ASP A 428 11.10 -18.42 -28.60
N HIS A 429 11.58 -17.53 -29.48
CA HIS A 429 12.98 -17.27 -29.72
C HIS A 429 13.25 -15.75 -29.82
N PRO A 430 14.52 -15.32 -29.64
CA PRO A 430 14.88 -13.91 -29.75
C PRO A 430 14.51 -13.31 -31.11
N LEU A 431 13.78 -12.20 -31.09
CA LEU A 431 13.38 -11.44 -32.28
C LEU A 431 14.31 -10.25 -32.53
N PRO A 432 14.45 -9.80 -33.80
CA PRO A 432 15.14 -8.57 -34.13
C PRO A 432 14.43 -7.33 -33.59
N ASP A 433 15.20 -6.25 -33.43
CA ASP A 433 14.68 -4.98 -32.94
C ASP A 433 13.63 -4.38 -33.87
N VAL A 434 12.69 -3.64 -33.27
CA VAL A 434 11.62 -2.96 -33.99
C VAL A 434 12.16 -1.82 -34.83
N LYS A 435 11.75 -1.79 -36.11
CA LYS A 435 12.14 -0.78 -37.09
C LYS A 435 11.35 0.51 -36.85
N MET A 436 12.00 1.55 -36.37
CA MET A 436 11.34 2.82 -36.00
C MET A 436 10.63 3.54 -37.16
N TYR A 437 11.06 3.29 -38.40
CA TYR A 437 10.49 3.92 -39.60
C TYR A 437 9.28 3.18 -40.16
N CYS A 438 9.01 1.94 -39.70
CA CYS A 438 7.91 1.13 -40.21
C CYS A 438 6.58 1.45 -39.50
N VAL A 439 5.49 1.26 -40.22
CA VAL A 439 4.13 1.27 -39.66
C VAL A 439 3.74 -0.17 -39.39
N TYR A 440 3.28 -0.45 -38.17
CA TYR A 440 2.96 -1.79 -37.72
C TYR A 440 1.45 -2.01 -37.59
N ALA A 441 0.99 -3.16 -38.04
CA ALA A 441 -0.38 -3.63 -37.88
C ALA A 441 -0.39 -5.01 -37.21
N GLY A 442 -1.37 -5.25 -36.35
CA GLY A 442 -1.62 -6.60 -35.81
C GLY A 442 -1.93 -7.57 -36.93
N SER A 443 -1.69 -8.86 -36.68
CA SER A 443 -2.03 -9.93 -37.62
C SER A 443 -3.50 -9.80 -37.99
N GLY A 444 -3.74 -9.36 -39.23
CA GLY A 444 -5.07 -9.34 -39.82
C GLY A 444 -5.35 -10.74 -40.28
N THR A 445 -6.33 -11.41 -39.66
CA THR A 445 -6.90 -12.71 -40.06
C THR A 445 -6.16 -13.98 -39.59
N GLY A 446 -6.77 -14.70 -38.66
CA GLY A 446 -7.19 -16.08 -38.95
C GLY A 446 -6.17 -17.21 -38.94
N SER A 447 -4.97 -17.09 -38.36
CA SER A 447 -4.16 -18.28 -38.02
C SER A 447 -4.58 -18.87 -36.67
N LEU A 448 -5.85 -19.26 -36.55
CA LEU A 448 -6.19 -20.38 -35.67
C LEU A 448 -5.58 -21.63 -36.33
N VAL A 449 -4.27 -21.83 -36.14
CA VAL A 449 -3.71 -23.17 -36.24
C VAL A 449 -4.39 -23.94 -35.10
N PRO A 450 -5.15 -25.02 -35.37
CA PRO A 450 -5.63 -25.86 -34.31
C PRO A 450 -4.38 -26.39 -33.59
N LEU A 451 -4.21 -26.04 -32.32
CA LEU A 451 -3.29 -26.77 -31.45
C LEU A 451 -3.84 -28.19 -31.33
N SER A 452 -3.23 -29.12 -32.07
CA SER A 452 -3.44 -30.56 -31.95
C SER A 452 -2.74 -31.12 -30.73
#